data_AF-A0A2K3PDV5-F1
#
_entry.id   AF-A0A2K3PDV5-F1
#
_cell.length_a   1.000
_cell.length_b   1.000
_cell.length_c   1.000
_cell.angle_alpha   90.00
_cell.angle_beta   90.00
_cell.angle_gamma   90.00
#
_symmetry.space_group_name_H-M   'P 1'
#
loop_
_entity.id
_entity.type
_entity.pdbx_description
1 polymer ?
#
loop_
_entity_poly.entity_id
_entity_poly.type
_entity_poly.pdbx_seq_one_letter_code
_entity_poly.pdbx_strand_id
1 'polypeptide(L)'
;SFQSGGDGGGPSECDNQYHSDDTPVVALSTGWFNNESRCLKNITISANGKSVVAMVVDECDSTKGCDKEHDYQPPCSNNIVDASKAVWEALGVPQNQWGGLDITWSDA
;
A
#
# COMPACT_ATOMS: atom_id res chain seq x y z
N SER A 1 3.20 -6.30 3.23
CA SER A 1 4.49 -6.59 2.57
C SER A 1 4.22 -7.04 1.15
N PHE A 2 4.97 -6.48 0.20
CA PHE A 2 4.81 -6.75 -1.24
C PHE A 2 5.82 -7.77 -1.78
N GLN A 3 6.65 -8.32 -0.88
CA GLN A 3 7.70 -9.26 -1.27
C GLN A 3 7.13 -10.66 -1.48
N SER A 4 7.84 -11.47 -2.27
CA SER A 4 7.50 -12.88 -2.43
C SER A 4 7.50 -13.61 -1.08
N GLY A 5 6.40 -14.30 -0.76
CA GLY A 5 6.23 -14.98 0.53
C GLY A 5 5.89 -14.03 1.70
N GLY A 6 5.57 -12.77 1.41
CA GLY A 6 4.95 -11.84 2.35
C GLY A 6 3.45 -12.14 2.57
N ASP A 7 2.79 -11.21 3.24
CA ASP A 7 1.35 -11.22 3.58
C ASP A 7 0.45 -10.72 2.44
N GLY A 8 0.99 -10.09 1.40
CA GLY A 8 0.23 -9.61 0.23
C GLY A 8 -0.36 -10.69 -0.69
N GLY A 9 -0.18 -11.97 -0.35
CA GLY A 9 -0.68 -13.10 -1.14
C GLY A 9 0.10 -13.30 -2.45
N GLY A 10 -0.33 -12.62 -3.52
CA GLY A 10 0.21 -12.74 -4.87
C GLY A 10 1.10 -11.57 -5.32
N PRO A 11 1.56 -11.58 -6.59
CA PRO A 11 2.21 -10.42 -7.21
C PRO A 11 1.24 -9.25 -7.36
N SER A 12 1.77 -8.03 -7.35
CA SER A 12 0.94 -6.81 -7.37
C SER A 12 0.24 -6.56 -8.71
N GLU A 13 -0.97 -6.01 -8.65
CA GLU A 13 -1.89 -5.91 -9.79
C GLU A 13 -1.34 -5.08 -10.95
N CYS A 14 -0.58 -4.01 -10.69
CA CYS A 14 -0.13 -3.09 -11.74
C CYS A 14 0.89 -3.68 -12.71
N ASP A 15 1.74 -4.61 -12.26
CA ASP A 15 2.86 -5.12 -13.05
C ASP A 15 3.07 -6.63 -12.93
N ASN A 16 2.26 -7.32 -12.13
CA ASN A 16 2.35 -8.75 -11.87
C ASN A 16 3.72 -9.17 -11.31
N GLN A 17 4.32 -8.30 -10.49
CA GLN A 17 5.61 -8.52 -9.83
C GLN A 17 5.51 -8.41 -8.31
N TYR A 18 6.44 -9.07 -7.63
CA TYR A 18 6.70 -8.80 -6.21
C TYR A 18 7.66 -7.63 -6.08
N HIS A 19 7.49 -6.83 -5.03
CA HIS A 19 8.34 -5.68 -4.74
C HIS A 19 9.04 -5.88 -3.39
N SER A 20 10.34 -5.56 -3.33
CA SER A 20 11.10 -5.67 -2.08
C SER A 20 10.51 -4.73 -1.02
N ASP A 21 10.48 -5.17 0.24
CA ASP A 21 10.10 -4.33 1.37
C ASP A 21 10.97 -3.06 1.51
N ASP A 22 12.18 -3.07 0.96
CA ASP A 22 13.09 -1.92 0.96
C ASP A 22 12.81 -0.95 -0.21
N THR A 23 11.82 -1.24 -1.06
CA THR A 23 11.34 -0.34 -2.13
C THR A 23 10.11 0.42 -1.65
N PRO A 24 10.06 1.75 -1.76
CA PRO A 24 8.88 2.54 -1.36
C PRO A 24 7.75 2.35 -2.37
N VAL A 25 6.86 1.40 -2.08
CA VAL A 25 5.69 1.07 -2.89
C VAL A 25 4.44 1.01 -2.01
N VAL A 26 3.28 1.20 -2.62
CA VAL A 26 1.99 1.19 -1.95
C VAL A 26 0.88 0.52 -2.76
N ALA A 27 -0.13 0.03 -2.05
CA ALA A 27 -1.45 -0.26 -2.57
C ALA A 27 -2.41 0.88 -2.20
N LEU A 28 -3.37 1.17 -3.06
CA LEU A 28 -4.43 2.14 -2.79
C LEU A 28 -5.78 1.45 -2.70
N SER A 29 -6.66 1.91 -1.80
CA SER A 29 -8.07 1.48 -1.80
C SER A 29 -8.69 1.59 -3.20
N THR A 30 -9.57 0.66 -3.57
CA THR A 30 -10.21 0.57 -4.91
C THR A 30 -10.60 1.91 -5.53
N GLY A 31 -11.25 2.79 -4.75
CA GLY A 31 -11.69 4.10 -5.25
C GLY A 31 -10.54 5.04 -5.63
N TRP A 32 -9.41 4.98 -4.92
CA TRP A 32 -8.19 5.73 -5.21
C TRP A 32 -7.31 5.04 -6.26
N PHE A 33 -7.23 3.71 -6.24
CA PHE A 33 -6.60 2.91 -7.28
C PHE A 33 -7.21 3.24 -8.65
N ASN A 34 -8.54 3.42 -8.67
CA ASN A 34 -9.31 3.95 -9.79
C ASN A 34 -9.03 3.15 -11.07
N ASN A 35 -9.29 1.84 -10.99
CA ASN A 35 -9.21 0.90 -12.10
C ASN A 35 -7.86 0.98 -12.84
N GLU A 36 -6.77 0.81 -12.09
CA GLU A 36 -5.36 0.89 -12.52
C GLU A 36 -4.90 2.26 -13.03
N SER A 37 -5.73 3.30 -13.01
CA SER A 37 -5.34 4.61 -13.57
C SER A 37 -4.15 5.26 -12.87
N ARG A 38 -3.85 4.86 -11.62
CA ARG A 38 -2.69 5.28 -10.84
C ARG A 38 -1.52 4.29 -10.87
N CYS A 39 -1.65 3.17 -11.55
CA CYS A 39 -0.59 2.16 -11.60
C CYS A 39 0.74 2.74 -12.07
N LEU A 40 1.80 2.38 -11.34
CA LEU A 40 3.18 2.77 -11.57
C LEU A 40 3.40 4.30 -11.57
N LYS A 41 2.44 5.06 -11.04
CA LYS A 41 2.59 6.50 -10.76
C LYS A 41 3.02 6.68 -9.32
N ASN A 42 3.68 7.80 -9.09
CA ASN A 42 4.16 8.17 -7.79
C ASN A 42 3.12 9.02 -7.04
N ILE A 43 3.04 8.81 -5.74
CA ILE A 43 2.35 9.68 -4.80
C ILE A 43 3.35 10.18 -3.77
N THR A 44 3.08 11.36 -3.22
CA THR A 44 3.79 11.87 -2.05
C THR A 44 2.95 11.61 -0.82
N ILE A 45 3.52 10.91 0.17
CA ILE A 45 2.89 10.60 1.45
C ILE A 45 3.55 11.46 2.52
N SER A 46 2.75 12.13 3.35
CA SER A 46 3.21 13.06 4.38
C SER A 46 2.62 12.71 5.74
N ALA A 47 3.50 12.52 6.74
CA ALA A 47 3.17 12.35 8.14
C ALA A 47 4.39 12.67 9.02
N ASN A 48 4.17 12.94 10.32
CA ASN A 48 5.25 13.23 11.29
C ASN A 48 6.23 14.34 10.84
N GLY A 49 5.76 15.32 10.07
CA GLY A 49 6.61 16.38 9.51
C GLY A 49 7.62 15.92 8.45
N LYS A 50 7.49 14.68 7.97
CA LYS A 50 8.30 14.08 6.91
C LYS A 50 7.44 13.77 5.69
N SER A 51 8.08 13.49 4.57
CA SER A 51 7.40 13.02 3.37
C SER A 51 8.27 12.03 2.60
N VAL A 52 7.61 11.12 1.89
CA VAL A 52 8.24 10.11 1.05
C VAL A 52 7.45 9.96 -0.25
N VAL A 53 8.17 9.77 -1.34
CA VAL A 53 7.57 9.43 -2.64
C VAL A 53 7.52 7.91 -2.73
N ALA A 54 6.35 7.36 -3.03
CA ALA A 54 6.14 5.94 -3.21
C ALA A 54 5.38 5.64 -4.50
N MET A 55 5.68 4.51 -5.13
CA MET A 55 5.03 4.07 -6.35
C MET A 55 3.79 3.24 -6.03
N VAL A 56 2.67 3.53 -6.69
CA VAL A 56 1.46 2.71 -6.60
C VAL A 56 1.68 1.44 -7.43
N VAL A 57 1.61 0.29 -6.78
CA VAL A 57 1.84 -1.02 -7.42
C VAL A 57 0.63 -1.94 -7.33
N ASP A 58 -0.31 -1.68 -6.42
CA ASP A 58 -1.38 -2.62 -6.12
C ASP A 58 -2.71 -1.97 -5.73
N GLU A 59 -3.75 -2.80 -5.70
CA GLU A 59 -5.05 -2.46 -5.11
C GLU A 59 -5.18 -3.03 -3.70
N CYS A 60 -5.66 -2.20 -2.77
CA CYS A 60 -6.24 -2.68 -1.52
C CYS A 60 -7.76 -2.86 -1.73
N ASP A 61 -8.19 -4.06 -2.11
CA ASP A 61 -9.57 -4.32 -2.56
C ASP A 61 -10.57 -4.02 -1.42
N SER A 62 -11.39 -3.00 -1.64
CA SER A 62 -12.42 -2.52 -0.70
C SER A 62 -13.83 -3.07 -1.00
N THR A 63 -13.93 -4.00 -1.94
CA THR A 63 -15.17 -4.56 -2.47
C THR A 63 -15.33 -6.06 -2.18
N LYS A 64 -14.22 -6.79 -2.04
CA LYS A 64 -14.19 -8.24 -1.78
C LYS A 64 -13.34 -8.57 -0.55
N GLY A 65 -13.57 -9.75 0.00
CA GLY A 65 -12.98 -10.23 1.24
C GLY A 65 -13.91 -11.21 1.94
N CYS A 66 -13.52 -11.68 3.13
CA CYS A 66 -14.25 -12.66 3.94
C CYS A 66 -14.45 -14.01 3.23
N ASP A 67 -13.61 -14.33 2.24
CA ASP A 67 -13.64 -15.57 1.49
C ASP A 67 -12.27 -16.25 1.48
N LYS A 68 -12.20 -17.44 0.89
CA LYS A 68 -10.99 -18.25 0.88
C LYS A 68 -9.84 -17.62 0.06
N GLU A 69 -10.16 -16.85 -0.97
CA GLU A 69 -9.13 -16.24 -1.84
C GLU A 69 -8.41 -15.10 -1.13
N HIS A 70 -9.08 -14.44 -0.18
CA HIS A 70 -8.55 -13.33 0.62
C HIS A 70 -8.17 -13.77 2.05
N ASP A 71 -7.88 -15.06 2.28
CA ASP A 71 -7.56 -15.63 3.61
C ASP A 71 -8.58 -15.28 4.71
N TYR A 72 -9.85 -15.10 4.32
CA TYR A 72 -10.95 -14.65 5.17
C TYR A 72 -10.73 -13.27 5.83
N GLN A 73 -9.78 -12.47 5.34
CA GLN A 73 -9.59 -11.09 5.76
C GLN A 73 -10.76 -10.22 5.24
N PRO A 74 -11.23 -9.23 6.03
CA PRO A 74 -12.29 -8.33 5.57
C PRO A 74 -11.82 -7.47 4.38
N PRO A 75 -12.75 -6.94 3.58
CA PRO A 75 -12.41 -5.94 2.57
C PRO A 75 -11.66 -4.75 3.18
N CYS A 76 -10.75 -4.19 2.39
CA CYS A 76 -10.01 -3.00 2.76
C CYS A 76 -10.95 -1.81 3.00
N SER A 77 -10.58 -0.90 3.90
CA SER A 77 -11.31 0.36 4.04
C SER A 77 -11.07 1.25 2.81
N ASN A 78 -11.97 2.20 2.55
CA ASN A 78 -11.99 2.97 1.31
C ASN A 78 -11.02 4.18 1.29
N ASN A 79 -10.22 4.35 2.33
CA ASN A 79 -9.34 5.49 2.57
C ASN A 79 -7.94 5.07 3.05
N ILE A 80 -7.46 3.95 2.52
CA ILE A 80 -6.20 3.30 2.90
C ILE A 80 -5.13 3.52 1.84
N VAL A 81 -3.93 3.84 2.32
CA VAL A 81 -2.66 3.67 1.60
C VAL A 81 -1.92 2.56 2.35
N ASP A 82 -1.94 1.34 1.80
CA ASP A 82 -1.20 0.22 2.40
C ASP A 82 0.24 0.25 1.88
N ALA A 83 1.22 0.30 2.77
CA ALA A 83 2.54 0.80 2.45
C ALA A 83 3.65 -0.16 2.85
N SER A 84 4.67 -0.25 1.99
CA SER A 84 5.84 -1.09 2.25
C SER A 84 6.62 -0.60 3.48
N LYS A 85 7.43 -1.49 4.04
CA LYS A 85 8.34 -1.23 5.16
C LYS A 85 9.17 0.05 4.93
N ALA A 86 9.72 0.24 3.73
CA ALA A 86 10.51 1.41 3.37
C ALA A 86 9.75 2.75 3.54
N VAL A 87 8.44 2.78 3.28
CA VAL A 87 7.61 3.99 3.45
C VAL A 87 7.53 4.36 4.93
N TRP A 88 7.27 3.38 5.80
CA TRP A 88 7.21 3.59 7.26
C TRP A 88 8.55 4.09 7.82
N GLU A 89 9.66 3.48 7.40
CA GLU A 89 11.01 3.90 7.79
C GLU A 89 11.34 5.32 7.31
N ALA A 90 10.99 5.67 6.07
CA ALA A 90 11.21 7.00 5.50
C ALA A 90 10.39 8.09 6.23
N LEU A 91 9.16 7.77 6.64
CA LEU A 91 8.33 8.63 7.49
C LEU A 91 8.82 8.67 8.95
N GLY A 92 9.86 7.90 9.29
CA GLY A 92 10.47 7.89 10.62
C GLY A 92 9.55 7.35 11.71
N VAL A 93 8.63 6.45 11.35
CA VAL A 93 7.71 5.84 12.32
C VAL A 93 8.42 4.69 13.03
N PRO A 94 8.54 4.70 14.36
CA PRO A 94 9.10 3.57 15.10
C PRO A 94 8.33 2.28 14.85
N GLN A 95 9.02 1.15 14.70
CA GLN A 95 8.40 -0.14 14.37
C GLN A 95 7.31 -0.59 15.36
N ASN A 96 7.45 -0.24 16.64
CA ASN A 96 6.43 -0.54 17.67
C ASN A 96 5.15 0.29 17.54
N GLN A 97 5.10 1.23 16.60
CA GLN A 97 3.93 2.04 16.27
C GLN A 97 3.35 1.68 14.89
N TRP A 98 3.88 0.65 14.23
CA TRP A 98 3.33 0.18 12.96
C TRP A 98 2.00 -0.53 13.20
N GLY A 99 1.05 -0.32 12.29
CA GLY A 99 -0.32 -0.85 12.36
C GLY A 99 -1.36 0.14 11.88
N GLY A 100 -1.10 1.45 12.02
CA GLY A 100 -1.94 2.51 11.47
C GLY A 100 -1.39 3.89 11.81
N LEU A 101 -1.47 4.82 10.86
CA LEU A 101 -1.04 6.20 11.03
C LEU A 101 -1.90 7.11 10.16
N ASP A 102 -2.37 8.21 10.73
CA ASP A 102 -3.02 9.26 9.95
C ASP A 102 -1.99 9.95 9.06
N ILE A 103 -2.26 9.95 7.76
CA ILE A 103 -1.40 10.53 6.73
C ILE A 103 -2.20 11.51 5.86
N THR A 104 -1.47 12.31 5.10
CA THR A 104 -2.00 12.95 3.89
C THR A 104 -1.20 12.48 2.69
N TRP A 105 -1.82 12.44 1.51
CA TRP A 105 -1.12 12.11 0.29
C TRP A 105 -1.65 12.91 -0.90
N SER A 106 -0.81 13.06 -1.93
CA SER A 106 -1.19 13.64 -3.21
C SER A 106 -0.49 12.92 -4.35
N ASP A 107 -1.06 12.97 -5.55
CA ASP A 107 -0.32 12.64 -6.77
C ASP A 107 0.96 13.50 -6.82
N ALA A 108 2.10 12.90 -7.19
CA ALA A 108 3.42 13.55 -7.21
C ALA A 108 3.70 14.33 -8.50
#